data_AF-A0A376LGX8-F1
#
_entry.id   AF-A0A376LGX8-F1
#
_cell.length_a   1.000
_cell.length_b   1.000
_cell.length_c   1.000
_cell.angle_alpha   90.00
_cell.angle_beta   90.00
_cell.angle_gamma   90.00
#
_symmetry.space_group_name_H-M   'P 1'
#
loop_
_entity.id
_entity.type
_entity.pdbx_description
1 polymer ?
#
loop_
_entity_poly.entity_id
_entity_poly.type
_entity_poly.pdbx_seq_one_letter_code
_entity_poly.pdbx_strand_id
1 'polypeptide(L)' 'MLKGGISGRSARGKRIHTRAIHSIDTDIKLNRALWVMAETLLESLR' A
#
# COMPACT_ATOMS: atom_id res chain seq x y z
N MET A 1 -15.79 -5.02 2.76
CA MET A 1 -15.18 -4.11 1.78
C MET A 1 -14.16 -3.24 2.49
N LEU A 2 -12.87 -3.37 2.18
CA LEU A 2 -11.81 -2.47 2.68
C LEU A 2 -11.96 -1.13 1.96
N LYS A 3 -12.72 -0.20 2.55
CA LYS A 3 -12.93 1.14 1.98
C LYS A 3 -11.83 2.06 2.49
N GLY A 4 -11.15 2.78 1.59
CA GLY A 4 -10.32 3.91 1.98
C GLY A 4 -11.18 5.14 2.28
N GLY A 5 -10.57 6.23 2.76
CA GLY A 5 -11.30 7.46 3.10
C GLY A 5 -12.01 7.39 4.46
N ILE A 6 -11.56 6.51 5.36
CA ILE A 6 -12.12 6.35 6.69
C ILE A 6 -11.65 7.51 7.57
N SER A 7 -12.58 8.21 8.20
CA SER A 7 -12.29 9.23 9.21
C SER A 7 -11.77 8.57 10.48
N GLY A 8 -10.70 9.09 11.06
CA GLY A 8 -10.10 8.61 12.30
C GLY A 8 -9.39 9.71 13.08
N ARG A 9 -8.73 9.30 14.17
CA ARG A 9 -7.84 10.16 14.96
C ARG A 9 -6.49 9.50 15.10
N SER A 10 -5.42 10.29 15.04
CA SER A 10 -4.08 9.81 15.38
C SER A 10 -3.97 9.50 16.88
N ALA A 11 -2.94 8.77 17.28
CA ALA A 11 -2.62 8.56 18.70
C ALA A 11 -2.46 9.88 19.49
N ARG A 12 -2.17 10.99 18.80
CA ARG A 12 -2.07 12.35 19.36
C ARG A 12 -3.36 13.17 19.22
N GLY A 13 -4.49 12.51 18.89
CA GLY A 13 -5.83 13.11 18.85
C GLY A 13 -6.17 13.94 17.60
N LYS A 14 -5.23 14.13 16.66
CA LYS A 14 -5.45 14.89 15.41
C LYS A 14 -6.44 14.14 14.51
N ARG A 15 -7.43 14.85 13.94
CA ARG A 15 -8.31 14.29 12.89
C ARG A 15 -7.48 13.89 11.66
N ILE A 16 -7.66 12.65 11.21
CA ILE A 16 -7.00 12.09 10.03
C ILE A 16 -8.02 11.35 9.17
N HIS A 17 -7.74 11.23 7.88
CA HIS A 17 -8.47 10.35 6.96
C HIS A 17 -7.51 9.30 6.41
N THR A 18 -7.93 8.03 6.30
CA THR A 18 -7.18 7.07 5.52
C THR A 18 -7.24 7.47 4.05
N ARG A 19 -6.18 7.22 3.28
CA ARG A 19 -6.23 7.46 1.83
C ARG A 19 -7.35 6.65 1.20
N ALA A 20 -7.96 7.17 0.14
CA ALA A 20 -8.93 6.43 -0.66
C ALA A 20 -8.27 5.18 -1.26
N ILE A 21 -8.99 4.06 -1.22
CA ILE A 21 -8.61 2.81 -1.86
C ILE A 21 -9.34 2.80 -3.20
N HIS A 22 -8.61 3.02 -4.29
CA HIS A 22 -9.19 3.09 -5.63
C HIS A 22 -9.37 1.70 -6.23
N SER A 23 -8.40 0.79 -6.07
CA SER A 23 -8.46 -0.58 -6.59
C SER A 23 -7.55 -1.53 -5.79
N ILE A 24 -8.12 -2.33 -4.86
CA ILE A 24 -7.36 -3.27 -4.02
C ILE A 24 -6.58 -4.28 -4.86
N ASP A 25 -7.26 -4.91 -5.82
CA ASP A 25 -6.64 -5.97 -6.63
C ASP A 25 -5.53 -5.44 -7.54
N THR A 26 -5.64 -4.18 -7.99
CA THR A 26 -4.62 -3.54 -8.83
C THR A 26 -3.40 -3.17 -8.00
N ASP A 27 -3.61 -2.59 -6.81
CA ASP A 27 -2.52 -2.23 -5.90
C ASP A 27 -1.77 -3.48 -5.40
N ILE A 28 -2.49 -4.56 -5.08
CA ILE A 28 -1.87 -5.84 -4.67
C ILE A 28 -1.01 -6.42 -5.79
N LYS A 29 -1.52 -6.45 -7.03
CA LYS A 29 -0.76 -6.94 -8.19
C LYS A 29 0.47 -6.10 -8.46
N LEU A 30 0.34 -4.78 -8.40
CA LEU A 30 1.46 -3.85 -8.57
C LEU A 30 2.52 -4.08 -7.48
N ASN A 31 2.12 -4.15 -6.21
CA ASN A 31 3.06 -4.36 -5.11
C ASN A 31 3.80 -5.69 -5.25
N ARG A 32 3.10 -6.75 -5.67
CA ARG A 32 3.71 -8.06 -5.91
C ARG A 32 4.69 -8.02 -7.08
N ALA A 33 4.35 -7.35 -8.17
CA ALA A 33 5.26 -7.16 -9.30
C ALA A 33 6.51 -6.37 -8.89
N LEU A 34 6.34 -5.27 -8.15
CA LEU A 34 7.45 -4.47 -7.62
C LEU A 34 8.36 -5.29 -6.70
N TRP A 35 7.79 -6.13 -5.84
CA TRP A 35 8.55 -6.99 -4.93
C TRP A 35 9.38 -8.03 -5.68
N VAL A 36 8.78 -8.75 -6.62
CA VAL A 36 9.50 -9.70 -7.49
C VAL A 36 10.61 -8.99 -8.25
N MET A 37 10.36 -7.79 -8.79
CA MET A 37 11.41 -7.01 -9.46
C MET A 37 12.57 -6.69 -8.52
N ALA A 38 12.31 -6.27 -7.29
CA ALA A 38 13.36 -6.01 -6.31
C ALA A 38 14.18 -7.27 -5.98
N GLU A 39 13.54 -8.43 -5.83
CA GLU A 39 14.22 -9.70 -5.61
C GLU A 39 15.11 -10.09 -6.80
N THR A 40 14.61 -9.94 -8.04
CA THR A 40 15.39 -10.25 -9.25
C THR A 40 16.59 -9.34 -9.42
N LEU A 41 16.44 -8.04 -9.09
CA LEU A 41 17.54 -7.09 -9.10
C LEU A 41 18.60 -7.46 -8.07
N LEU A 42 18.18 -7.82 -6.84
CA LEU A 42 19.10 -8.24 -5.79
C LEU A 42 19.88 -9.51 -6.18
N GLU A 43 19.20 -10.50 -6.76
CA GLU A 43 19.85 -11.73 -7.23
C GLU A 43 20.83 -11.45 -8.37
N SER A 44 20.50 -10.54 -9.29
CA SER A 44 21.41 -10.18 -10.40
C SER A 44 22.68 -9.45 -9.96
N LEU A 45 22.67 -8.85 -8.75
CA LEU A 45 23.79 -8.13 -8.17
C LEU A 45 24.70 -9.03 -7.31
N ARG A 46 24.37 -10.32 -7.21
CA ARG A 46 25.04 -11.31 -6.39
C ARG A 46 26.00 -12.16 -7.22
#